data_AF-A0A835GRC9-F1
#
_entry.id   AF-A0A835GRC9-F1
#
_cell.length_a   1.000
_cell.length_b   1.000
_cell.length_c   1.000
_cell.angle_alpha   90.00
_cell.angle_beta   90.00
_cell.angle_gamma   90.00
#
_symmetry.space_group_name_H-M   'P 1'
#
loop_
_entity.id
_entity.type
_entity.pdbx_description
1 polymer ?
#
loop_
_entity_poly.entity_id
_entity_poly.type
_entity_poly.pdbx_seq_one_letter_code
_entity_poly.pdbx_strand_id
1 'polypeptide(L)'
;MHVKPDLGVGDDITVIPILLIHGWPGSIREFYELIPKLVTPRPDHKFVLEVIAPSIPGFGYSQAPVQQGMGPQEVAVVFYNLMKRLGFTKYYVQGGNYGAKIGSVMATLFPNTVLGFHTNTPTIMWSPMAIFYTLFGTIWPSFIVEPTLADRMYPLSQYLRTIIQETGHFHLQATKPDTVGIALSDSPAGLAAYILEKFSAWTDVGNKQAIDGALLHKFSLTHLLDNVMIYWTTNTITSSMRHYTEYKQLWVLDRIPTDVPTWGIKFKYNLCFQPDSILRLKYKNYLHSSIVEDGGHFAAMEMPDVLADDIFDAVDTFIRFHEEKKKNEPQPEPAESKTAETVSAKKSSEPVKKTEPAKKPTEVDYMKAKSVHEFTVKDINGNEVKLDRYKGQVLIIVNVASNCGYTNVHYKQLNELYEKYSSKGLRILAFPCNQFAYQEPGSPEEILKFTKAKQVKFDLFEKVSVNGEDAHPLWNFLKRMQGGTLGDFVKWNFSKFIVDKNGVPVERFGPNTDPLELVPYLEKLFEQ
;
A
#
# COMPACT_ATOMS: atom_id res chain seq x y z
N MET A 1 -4.15 -7.98 22.67
CA MET A 1 -4.48 -9.34 23.15
C MET A 1 -3.72 -10.34 22.31
N HIS A 2 -3.26 -11.42 22.92
CA HIS A 2 -2.67 -12.58 22.23
C HIS A 2 -3.30 -13.81 22.86
N VAL A 3 -4.13 -14.52 22.11
CA VAL A 3 -4.94 -15.65 22.59
C VAL A 3 -4.58 -16.88 21.79
N LYS A 4 -4.11 -17.91 22.50
CA LYS A 4 -3.76 -19.20 21.92
C LYS A 4 -4.95 -20.15 22.00
N PRO A 5 -5.15 -21.00 20.99
CA PRO A 5 -6.15 -22.06 21.06
C PRO A 5 -5.80 -23.08 22.14
N ASP A 6 -6.81 -23.64 22.78
CA ASP A 6 -6.68 -24.81 23.64
C ASP A 6 -7.03 -26.06 22.82
N LEU A 7 -6.02 -26.87 22.50
CA LEU A 7 -6.16 -28.03 21.60
C LEU A 7 -6.54 -29.33 22.33
N GLY A 8 -6.57 -29.34 23.67
CA GLY A 8 -6.70 -30.58 24.44
C GLY A 8 -5.63 -31.62 24.08
N VAL A 9 -5.96 -32.91 24.30
CA VAL A 9 -5.14 -34.06 23.88
C VAL A 9 -5.94 -34.82 22.83
N GLY A 10 -5.54 -34.81 21.55
CA GLY A 10 -6.19 -35.74 20.61
C GLY A 10 -6.06 -35.51 19.10
N ASP A 11 -5.95 -34.29 18.59
CA ASP A 11 -6.13 -34.06 17.15
C ASP A 11 -4.94 -33.38 16.45
N ASP A 12 -4.65 -33.82 15.21
CA ASP A 12 -3.68 -33.22 14.27
C ASP A 12 -4.24 -31.93 13.65
N ILE A 13 -4.46 -30.91 14.51
CA ILE A 13 -5.00 -29.61 14.10
C ILE A 13 -3.87 -28.61 13.91
N THR A 14 -3.83 -27.98 12.74
CA THR A 14 -2.85 -26.94 12.44
C THR A 14 -3.21 -25.63 13.14
N VAL A 15 -2.30 -25.07 13.93
CA VAL A 15 -2.48 -23.72 14.51
C VAL A 15 -2.01 -22.67 13.52
N ILE A 16 -2.89 -21.73 13.18
CA ILE A 16 -2.64 -20.70 12.19
C ILE A 16 -2.74 -19.31 12.83
N PRO A 17 -1.69 -18.47 12.75
CA PRO A 17 -1.74 -17.12 13.31
C PRO A 17 -2.58 -16.18 12.44
N ILE A 18 -3.46 -15.41 13.09
CA ILE A 18 -4.25 -14.34 12.49
C ILE A 18 -4.12 -13.03 13.27
N LEU A 19 -3.88 -11.94 12.55
CA LEU A 19 -3.83 -10.58 13.08
C LEU A 19 -5.20 -9.92 12.86
N LEU A 20 -5.92 -9.60 13.94
CA LEU A 20 -7.18 -8.86 13.92
C LEU A 20 -6.93 -7.37 14.20
N ILE A 21 -7.44 -6.48 13.35
CA ILE A 21 -7.20 -5.04 13.46
C ILE A 21 -8.52 -4.28 13.52
N HIS A 22 -8.75 -3.58 14.65
CA HIS A 22 -9.97 -2.81 14.90
C HIS A 22 -9.98 -1.46 14.15
N GLY A 23 -11.08 -0.72 14.29
CA GLY A 23 -11.28 0.60 13.71
C GLY A 23 -11.36 1.75 14.71
N TRP A 24 -11.86 2.89 14.23
CA TRP A 24 -12.39 3.98 15.04
C TRP A 24 -13.91 4.09 14.79
N PRO A 25 -14.75 4.38 15.81
CA PRO A 25 -14.43 4.60 17.22
C PRO A 25 -14.43 3.31 18.05
N GLY A 26 -14.06 2.20 17.44
CA GLY A 26 -13.97 0.90 18.08
C GLY A 26 -12.63 0.66 18.78
N SER A 27 -12.46 -0.54 19.30
CA SER A 27 -11.24 -0.93 20.02
C SER A 27 -11.09 -2.46 19.99
N ILE A 28 -10.05 -2.97 20.64
CA ILE A 28 -9.90 -4.41 20.85
C ILE A 28 -11.10 -5.06 21.57
N ARG A 29 -11.98 -4.28 22.21
CA ARG A 29 -13.24 -4.77 22.81
C ARG A 29 -14.16 -5.40 21.78
N GLU A 30 -14.14 -4.94 20.53
CA GLU A 30 -15.00 -5.48 19.46
C GLU A 30 -14.79 -6.98 19.22
N PHE A 31 -13.63 -7.51 19.58
CA PHE A 31 -13.26 -8.90 19.29
C PHE A 31 -13.58 -9.88 20.43
N TYR A 32 -14.12 -9.44 21.57
CA TYR A 32 -14.24 -10.31 22.76
C TYR A 32 -15.15 -11.50 22.51
N GLU A 33 -16.26 -11.29 21.80
CA GLU A 33 -17.23 -12.33 21.46
C GLU A 33 -16.80 -13.13 20.22
N LEU A 34 -15.95 -12.54 19.37
CA LEU A 34 -15.38 -13.18 18.18
C LEU A 34 -14.26 -14.17 18.53
N ILE A 35 -13.33 -13.77 19.42
CA ILE A 35 -12.11 -14.53 19.72
C ILE A 35 -12.38 -15.97 20.14
N PRO A 36 -13.29 -16.26 21.11
CA PRO A 36 -13.61 -17.64 21.49
C PRO A 36 -14.01 -18.51 20.30
N LYS A 37 -14.68 -17.93 19.29
CA LYS A 37 -15.15 -18.65 18.10
C LYS A 37 -14.02 -18.94 17.10
N LEU A 38 -12.92 -18.18 17.16
CA LEU A 38 -11.74 -18.35 16.29
C LEU A 38 -10.70 -19.29 16.91
N VAL A 39 -10.55 -19.26 18.24
CA VAL A 39 -9.55 -20.06 18.97
C VAL A 39 -10.08 -21.43 19.42
N THR A 40 -11.36 -21.73 19.15
CA THR A 40 -11.96 -23.03 19.41
C THR A 40 -11.90 -23.89 18.15
N PRO A 41 -11.33 -25.12 18.21
CA PRO A 41 -11.38 -26.07 17.10
C PRO A 41 -12.80 -26.33 16.59
N ARG A 42 -12.93 -26.47 15.27
CA ARG A 42 -14.21 -26.73 14.60
C ARG A 42 -14.14 -28.05 13.82
N PRO A 43 -15.18 -28.90 13.86
CA PRO A 43 -15.15 -30.22 13.21
C PRO A 43 -14.86 -30.19 11.70
N ASP A 44 -15.30 -29.13 11.02
CA ASP A 44 -15.21 -29.02 9.56
C ASP A 44 -13.88 -28.44 9.06
N HIS A 45 -13.00 -28.00 9.97
CA HIS A 45 -11.75 -27.34 9.63
C HIS A 45 -10.55 -28.07 10.24
N LYS A 46 -9.50 -28.31 9.44
CA LYS A 46 -8.26 -28.96 9.88
C LYS A 46 -7.27 -28.01 10.57
N PHE A 47 -7.74 -26.81 10.90
CA PHE A 47 -6.94 -25.79 11.53
C PHE A 47 -7.76 -25.05 12.58
N VAL A 48 -7.06 -24.36 13.47
CA VAL A 48 -7.62 -23.41 14.42
C VAL A 48 -6.77 -22.14 14.42
N LEU A 49 -7.35 -21.01 14.81
CA LEU A 49 -6.68 -19.74 14.75
C LEU A 49 -6.02 -19.37 16.09
N GLU A 50 -4.78 -18.91 16.04
CA GLU A 50 -4.11 -18.20 17.13
C GLU A 50 -4.26 -16.69 16.87
N VAL A 51 -4.91 -15.99 17.80
CA VAL A 51 -5.34 -14.61 17.57
C VAL A 51 -4.38 -13.61 18.19
N ILE A 52 -3.94 -12.64 17.37
CA ILE A 52 -3.22 -11.46 17.79
C ILE A 52 -4.12 -10.25 17.48
N ALA A 53 -4.52 -9.49 18.50
CA ALA A 53 -5.37 -8.31 18.36
C ALA A 53 -4.76 -7.10 19.09
N PRO A 54 -3.90 -6.31 18.42
CA PRO A 54 -3.26 -5.14 19.03
C PRO A 54 -4.21 -3.95 19.10
N SER A 55 -4.02 -3.08 20.11
CA SER A 55 -4.51 -1.70 20.01
C SER A 55 -3.63 -0.94 19.02
N ILE A 56 -4.25 -0.16 18.14
CA ILE A 56 -3.55 0.73 17.20
C ILE A 56 -2.74 1.77 18.00
N PRO A 57 -1.52 2.16 17.60
CA PRO A 57 -0.76 3.21 18.28
C PRO A 57 -1.65 4.43 18.55
N GLY A 58 -1.72 4.93 19.79
CA GLY A 58 -2.61 6.06 20.14
C GLY A 58 -4.07 5.71 20.35
N PHE A 59 -4.45 4.42 20.30
CA PHE A 59 -5.75 3.91 20.70
C PHE A 59 -5.61 3.02 21.95
N GLY A 60 -6.64 3.05 22.80
CA GLY A 60 -6.77 2.13 23.93
C GLY A 60 -5.49 2.08 24.76
N TYR A 61 -4.88 0.90 24.84
CA TYR A 61 -3.70 0.66 25.68
C TYR A 61 -2.35 0.79 24.95
N SER A 62 -2.35 1.18 23.68
CA SER A 62 -1.13 1.39 22.91
C SER A 62 -0.68 2.85 23.00
N GLN A 63 0.62 3.05 23.29
CA GLN A 63 1.21 4.37 23.38
C GLN A 63 0.98 5.20 22.12
N ALA A 64 0.64 6.48 22.30
CA ALA A 64 0.46 7.41 21.20
C ALA A 64 1.80 7.76 20.53
N PRO A 65 1.81 7.95 19.19
CA PRO A 65 2.96 8.50 18.49
C PRO A 65 3.36 9.86 19.07
N VAL A 66 4.66 10.07 19.27
CA VAL A 66 5.22 11.33 19.79
C VAL A 66 5.59 12.32 18.68
N GLN A 67 5.48 11.92 17.42
CA GLN A 67 5.78 12.71 16.23
C GLN A 67 4.70 12.49 15.16
N GLN A 68 4.57 13.46 14.26
CA GLN A 68 3.68 13.36 13.09
C GLN A 68 4.12 12.27 12.12
N GLY A 69 3.19 11.83 11.27
CA GLY A 69 3.44 10.87 10.20
C GLY A 69 3.08 9.42 10.54
N MET A 70 2.32 9.16 11.62
CA MET A 70 1.80 7.81 11.91
C MET A 70 0.49 7.56 11.16
N GLY A 71 0.57 7.30 9.86
CA GLY A 71 -0.57 6.92 9.02
C GLY A 71 -0.78 5.40 8.98
N PRO A 72 -1.76 4.91 8.19
CA PRO A 72 -2.04 3.48 8.05
C PRO A 72 -0.82 2.66 7.61
N GLN A 73 0.05 3.23 6.76
CA GLN A 73 1.24 2.56 6.25
C GLN A 73 2.34 2.42 7.31
N GLU A 74 2.53 3.40 8.18
CA GLU A 74 3.47 3.28 9.30
C GLU A 74 2.94 2.29 10.34
N VAL A 75 1.63 2.31 10.63
CA VAL A 75 1.01 1.30 11.50
C VAL A 75 1.16 -0.11 10.93
N ALA A 76 1.02 -0.29 9.61
CA ALA A 76 1.26 -1.57 8.95
C ALA A 76 2.70 -2.09 9.18
N VAL A 77 3.71 -1.21 9.15
CA VAL A 77 5.10 -1.55 9.48
C VAL A 77 5.24 -1.91 10.96
N VAL A 78 4.58 -1.17 11.86
CA VAL A 78 4.58 -1.47 13.30
C VAL A 78 4.01 -2.86 13.57
N PHE A 79 2.87 -3.20 12.95
CA PHE A 79 2.24 -4.51 13.12
C PHE A 79 3.00 -5.64 12.42
N TYR A 80 3.63 -5.40 11.28
CA TYR A 80 4.58 -6.34 10.68
C TYR A 80 5.72 -6.68 11.65
N ASN A 81 6.32 -5.65 12.28
CA ASN A 81 7.38 -5.84 13.26
C ASN A 81 6.88 -6.50 14.55
N LEU A 82 5.64 -6.24 14.97
CA LEU A 82 4.99 -6.94 16.08
C LEU A 82 4.91 -8.44 15.80
N MET A 83 4.35 -8.82 14.66
CA MET A 83 4.20 -10.23 14.28
C MET A 83 5.55 -10.92 14.17
N LYS A 84 6.54 -10.26 13.54
CA LYS A 84 7.92 -10.74 13.49
C LYS A 84 8.53 -10.94 14.87
N ARG A 85 8.31 -10.00 15.81
CA ARG A 85 8.81 -10.10 17.19
C ARG A 85 8.15 -11.22 17.98
N LEU A 86 6.90 -11.56 17.66
CA LEU A 86 6.20 -12.72 18.23
C LEU A 86 6.61 -14.05 17.58
N GLY A 87 7.45 -14.02 16.54
CA GLY A 87 7.96 -15.21 15.86
C GLY A 87 7.13 -15.66 14.65
N PHE A 88 6.10 -14.91 14.27
CA PHE A 88 5.24 -15.25 13.13
C PHE A 88 5.84 -14.70 11.83
N THR A 89 6.24 -15.61 10.94
CA THR A 89 6.81 -15.28 9.61
C THR A 89 5.79 -15.37 8.48
N LYS A 90 4.66 -16.04 8.72
CA LYS A 90 3.51 -16.19 7.82
C LYS A 90 2.24 -16.13 8.67
N TYR A 91 1.28 -15.31 8.28
CA TYR A 91 0.02 -15.15 9.03
C TYR A 91 -1.08 -14.55 8.14
N TYR A 92 -2.31 -14.67 8.60
CA TYR A 92 -3.47 -14.03 7.99
C TYR A 92 -3.74 -12.68 8.64
N VAL A 93 -4.40 -11.78 7.92
CA VAL A 93 -4.79 -10.46 8.43
C VAL A 93 -6.29 -10.27 8.23
N GLN A 94 -6.96 -9.79 9.26
CA GLN A 94 -8.36 -9.42 9.24
C GLN A 94 -8.53 -7.98 9.75
N GLY A 95 -9.37 -7.19 9.09
CA GLY A 95 -9.73 -5.88 9.62
C GLY A 95 -10.93 -5.21 8.96
N GLY A 96 -11.62 -4.39 9.75
CA GLY A 96 -12.67 -3.47 9.33
C GLY A 96 -12.23 -2.00 9.49
N ASN A 97 -12.98 -1.03 8.94
CA ASN A 97 -12.71 0.40 9.12
C ASN A 97 -11.22 0.76 8.83
N TYR A 98 -10.54 1.43 9.76
CA TYR A 98 -9.11 1.77 9.71
C TYR A 98 -8.23 0.51 9.67
N GLY A 99 -8.62 -0.55 10.38
CA GLY A 99 -7.99 -1.87 10.31
C GLY A 99 -8.03 -2.50 8.93
N ALA A 100 -9.10 -2.29 8.15
CA ALA A 100 -9.15 -2.72 6.75
C ALA A 100 -8.09 -1.99 5.91
N LYS A 101 -7.85 -0.71 6.18
CA LYS A 101 -6.80 0.07 5.49
C LYS A 101 -5.41 -0.40 5.88
N ILE A 102 -5.14 -0.58 7.18
CA ILE A 102 -3.86 -1.13 7.64
C ILE A 102 -3.64 -2.53 7.05
N GLY A 103 -4.63 -3.42 7.11
CA GLY A 103 -4.53 -4.78 6.57
C GLY A 103 -4.30 -4.81 5.06
N SER A 104 -4.99 -3.95 4.31
CA SER A 104 -4.78 -3.77 2.88
C SER A 104 -3.34 -3.31 2.56
N VAL A 105 -2.81 -2.37 3.35
CA VAL A 105 -1.42 -1.92 3.21
C VAL A 105 -0.42 -3.02 3.58
N MET A 106 -0.68 -3.81 4.64
CA MET A 106 0.15 -4.96 4.98
C MET A 106 0.18 -6.00 3.85
N ALA A 107 -0.97 -6.29 3.24
CA ALA A 107 -1.09 -7.18 2.09
C ALA A 107 -0.35 -6.63 0.84
N THR A 108 -0.28 -5.32 0.68
CA THR A 108 0.48 -4.69 -0.41
C THR A 108 1.99 -4.68 -0.14
N LEU A 109 2.44 -4.31 1.06
CA LEU A 109 3.85 -4.12 1.38
C LEU A 109 4.59 -5.41 1.75
N PHE A 110 3.88 -6.39 2.32
CA PHE A 110 4.46 -7.64 2.82
C PHE A 110 3.78 -8.88 2.23
N PRO A 111 3.68 -9.01 0.89
CA PRO A 111 2.96 -10.11 0.24
C PRO A 111 3.59 -11.49 0.50
N ASN A 112 4.88 -11.51 0.86
CA ASN A 112 5.57 -12.75 1.25
C ASN A 112 5.31 -13.15 2.71
N THR A 113 4.62 -12.34 3.50
CA THR A 113 4.36 -12.60 4.92
C THR A 113 2.86 -12.78 5.16
N VAL A 114 2.04 -11.93 4.53
CA VAL A 114 0.58 -12.02 4.62
C VAL A 114 0.07 -13.13 3.70
N LEU A 115 -0.42 -14.22 4.27
CA LEU A 115 -0.96 -15.38 3.53
C LEU A 115 -2.34 -15.11 2.95
N GLY A 116 -3.12 -14.23 3.55
CA GLY A 116 -4.43 -13.85 3.04
C GLY A 116 -4.97 -12.65 3.81
N PHE A 117 -5.80 -11.86 3.12
CA PHE A 117 -6.42 -10.68 3.68
C PHE A 117 -7.93 -10.82 3.68
N HIS A 118 -8.52 -10.89 4.87
CA HIS A 118 -9.95 -10.86 5.08
C HIS A 118 -10.40 -9.46 5.51
N THR A 119 -11.51 -8.96 4.98
CA THR A 119 -12.03 -7.66 5.43
C THR A 119 -13.55 -7.57 5.40
N ASN A 120 -14.11 -6.97 6.45
CA ASN A 120 -15.51 -6.56 6.51
C ASN A 120 -15.73 -5.09 6.07
N THR A 121 -14.75 -4.45 5.45
CA THR A 121 -14.89 -3.13 4.83
C THR A 121 -14.14 -3.08 3.49
N PRO A 122 -14.44 -3.99 2.54
CA PRO A 122 -13.72 -4.07 1.28
C PRO A 122 -13.97 -2.81 0.45
N THR A 123 -12.98 -1.91 0.44
CA THR A 123 -13.09 -0.63 -0.29
C THR A 123 -11.74 -0.13 -0.80
N ILE A 124 -11.75 0.58 -1.91
CA ILE A 124 -10.62 1.31 -2.52
C ILE A 124 -11.01 2.75 -2.89
N MET A 125 -11.59 3.45 -1.90
CA MET A 125 -12.25 4.76 -2.08
C MET A 125 -11.35 5.84 -2.69
N TRP A 126 -10.02 5.73 -2.58
CA TRP A 126 -9.09 6.77 -3.05
C TRP A 126 -8.47 6.44 -4.41
N SER A 127 -8.87 5.33 -5.05
CA SER A 127 -8.45 5.00 -6.40
C SER A 127 -9.23 5.85 -7.43
N PRO A 128 -8.54 6.64 -8.29
CA PRO A 128 -9.21 7.41 -9.35
C PRO A 128 -10.03 6.53 -10.30
N MET A 129 -9.58 5.28 -10.55
CA MET A 129 -10.33 4.34 -11.37
C MET A 129 -11.57 3.82 -10.66
N ALA A 130 -11.50 3.56 -9.36
CA ALA A 130 -12.69 3.21 -8.60
C ALA A 130 -13.73 4.33 -8.64
N ILE A 131 -13.30 5.58 -8.44
CA ILE A 131 -14.17 6.77 -8.55
C ILE A 131 -14.79 6.87 -9.94
N PHE A 132 -13.98 6.72 -11.00
CA PHE A 132 -14.47 6.74 -12.38
C PHE A 132 -15.54 5.67 -12.63
N TYR A 133 -15.30 4.42 -12.24
CA TYR A 133 -16.25 3.33 -12.43
C TYR A 133 -17.52 3.49 -11.59
N THR A 134 -17.41 3.99 -10.36
CA THR A 134 -18.58 4.33 -9.52
C THR A 134 -19.43 5.42 -10.17
N LEU A 135 -18.82 6.46 -10.76
CA LEU A 135 -19.55 7.50 -11.49
C LEU A 135 -20.18 6.94 -12.78
N PHE A 136 -19.42 6.19 -13.56
CA PHE A 136 -19.86 5.58 -14.82
C PHE A 136 -21.08 4.66 -14.62
N GLY A 137 -21.09 3.86 -13.55
CA GLY A 137 -22.23 2.99 -13.27
C GLY A 137 -23.52 3.74 -12.89
N THR A 138 -23.50 5.07 -12.70
CA THR A 138 -24.76 5.85 -12.62
C THR A 138 -25.52 5.83 -13.96
N ILE A 139 -24.78 5.74 -15.08
CA ILE A 139 -25.33 5.65 -16.43
C ILE A 139 -25.61 4.18 -16.79
N TRP A 140 -24.71 3.27 -16.41
CA TRP A 140 -24.82 1.85 -16.72
C TRP A 140 -24.54 0.96 -15.50
N PRO A 141 -25.49 0.80 -14.56
CA PRO A 141 -25.27 0.08 -13.31
C PRO A 141 -24.86 -1.39 -13.51
N SER A 142 -25.51 -2.08 -14.45
CA SER A 142 -25.27 -3.51 -14.72
C SER A 142 -23.88 -3.83 -15.28
N PHE A 143 -23.13 -2.83 -15.74
CA PHE A 143 -21.72 -3.00 -16.14
C PHE A 143 -20.79 -3.10 -14.92
N ILE A 144 -21.21 -2.53 -13.79
CA ILE A 144 -20.37 -2.37 -12.60
C ILE A 144 -20.81 -3.29 -11.47
N VAL A 145 -22.11 -3.43 -11.24
CA VAL A 145 -22.69 -4.17 -10.11
C VAL A 145 -23.81 -5.07 -10.59
N GLU A 146 -23.95 -6.23 -9.98
CA GLU A 146 -25.07 -7.13 -10.23
C GLU A 146 -26.40 -6.42 -9.94
N PRO A 147 -27.45 -6.61 -10.76
CA PRO A 147 -28.71 -5.89 -10.60
C PRO A 147 -29.35 -6.03 -9.22
N THR A 148 -29.18 -7.19 -8.57
CA THR A 148 -29.69 -7.50 -7.22
C THR A 148 -28.98 -6.75 -6.10
N LEU A 149 -27.79 -6.20 -6.36
CA LEU A 149 -26.97 -5.44 -5.40
C LEU A 149 -26.86 -3.96 -5.77
N ALA A 150 -27.53 -3.53 -6.84
CA ALA A 150 -27.42 -2.18 -7.37
C ALA A 150 -27.97 -1.13 -6.40
N ASP A 151 -28.99 -1.47 -5.62
CA ASP A 151 -29.62 -0.62 -4.59
C ASP A 151 -28.68 -0.30 -3.42
N ARG A 152 -27.67 -1.15 -3.18
CA ARG A 152 -26.62 -0.90 -2.18
C ARG A 152 -25.65 0.20 -2.60
N MET A 153 -25.64 0.62 -3.87
CA MET A 153 -24.73 1.64 -4.40
C MET A 153 -25.43 2.81 -5.11
N TYR A 154 -26.59 2.56 -5.72
CA TYR A 154 -27.33 3.51 -6.54
C TYR A 154 -28.79 3.70 -6.06
N PRO A 155 -29.40 4.88 -6.26
CA PRO A 155 -28.86 6.06 -6.95
C PRO A 155 -27.76 6.76 -6.16
N LEU A 156 -26.72 7.20 -6.86
CA LEU A 156 -25.52 7.77 -6.23
C LEU A 156 -25.85 9.05 -5.43
N SER A 157 -26.93 9.75 -5.77
CA SER A 157 -27.41 10.93 -5.03
C SER A 157 -27.75 10.62 -3.57
N GLN A 158 -28.37 9.46 -3.29
CA GLN A 158 -28.68 9.03 -1.92
C GLN A 158 -27.41 8.70 -1.13
N TYR A 159 -26.46 8.04 -1.79
CA TYR A 159 -25.16 7.75 -1.23
C TYR A 159 -24.37 9.03 -0.92
N LEU A 160 -24.30 9.99 -1.84
CA LEU A 160 -23.65 11.28 -1.64
C LEU A 160 -24.29 12.09 -0.51
N ARG A 161 -25.63 12.10 -0.42
CA ARG A 161 -26.35 12.72 0.70
C ARG A 161 -25.93 12.10 2.03
N THR A 162 -25.88 10.77 2.09
CA THR A 162 -25.47 10.03 3.30
C THR A 162 -24.02 10.36 3.65
N ILE A 163 -23.09 10.35 2.69
CA ILE A 163 -21.70 10.76 2.91
C ILE A 163 -21.62 12.17 3.51
N ILE A 164 -22.32 13.15 2.94
CA ILE A 164 -22.27 14.53 3.44
C ILE A 164 -22.78 14.61 4.88
N GLN A 165 -23.85 13.89 5.20
CA GLN A 165 -24.43 13.88 6.55
C GLN A 165 -23.53 13.16 7.57
N GLU A 166 -22.88 12.07 7.19
CA GLU A 166 -22.16 11.18 8.13
C GLU A 166 -20.67 11.53 8.32
N THR A 167 -20.07 12.30 7.40
CA THR A 167 -18.62 12.59 7.40
C THR A 167 -18.21 13.83 8.20
N GLY A 168 -19.12 14.49 8.91
CA GLY A 168 -18.78 15.64 9.76
C GLY A 168 -17.71 15.32 10.82
N HIS A 169 -17.82 14.15 11.47
CA HIS A 169 -16.81 13.65 12.42
C HIS A 169 -15.44 13.52 11.74
N PHE A 170 -15.40 12.91 10.55
CA PHE A 170 -14.19 12.66 9.79
C PHE A 170 -13.49 13.97 9.43
N HIS A 171 -14.23 14.96 8.94
CA HIS A 171 -13.67 16.26 8.57
C HIS A 171 -13.07 16.97 9.80
N LEU A 172 -13.79 17.00 10.92
CA LEU A 172 -13.29 17.64 12.14
C LEU A 172 -12.03 16.93 12.67
N GLN A 173 -12.00 15.60 12.68
CA GLN A 173 -10.85 14.82 13.14
C GLN A 173 -9.65 14.91 12.19
N ALA A 174 -9.89 14.98 10.88
CA ALA A 174 -8.83 15.11 9.87
C ALA A 174 -8.20 16.51 9.82
N THR A 175 -8.77 17.50 10.52
CA THR A 175 -8.30 18.89 10.47
C THR A 175 -7.93 19.47 11.83
N LYS A 176 -8.72 19.20 12.88
CA LYS A 176 -8.58 19.78 14.23
C LYS A 176 -8.79 18.72 15.33
N PRO A 177 -8.08 17.57 15.28
CA PRO A 177 -8.28 16.48 16.24
C PRO A 177 -8.01 16.93 17.69
N ASP A 178 -6.97 17.74 17.89
CA ASP A 178 -6.61 18.27 19.21
C ASP A 178 -7.65 19.23 19.80
N THR A 179 -8.38 19.97 18.97
CA THR A 179 -9.42 20.89 19.45
C THR A 179 -10.64 20.14 19.95
N VAL A 180 -11.21 19.25 19.13
CA VAL A 180 -12.37 18.45 19.54
C VAL A 180 -12.01 17.46 20.63
N GLY A 181 -10.78 16.91 20.57
CA GLY A 181 -10.27 15.95 21.52
C GLY A 181 -10.23 16.47 22.95
N ILE A 182 -9.91 17.75 23.19
CA ILE A 182 -9.93 18.36 24.53
C ILE A 182 -11.33 18.22 25.16
N ALA A 183 -12.38 18.61 24.44
CA ALA A 183 -13.75 18.57 24.96
C ALA A 183 -14.21 17.14 25.26
N LEU A 184 -13.85 16.18 24.41
CA LEU A 184 -14.19 14.77 24.58
C LEU A 184 -13.36 14.10 25.69
N SER A 185 -12.16 14.59 25.96
CA SER A 185 -11.30 14.07 27.04
C SER A 185 -11.77 14.54 28.42
N ASP A 186 -12.41 15.71 28.49
CA ASP A 186 -12.85 16.33 29.74
C ASP A 186 -14.29 15.92 30.14
N SER A 187 -15.15 15.63 29.14
CA SER A 187 -16.56 15.31 29.36
C SER A 187 -16.89 13.83 29.07
N PRO A 188 -17.19 13.00 30.09
CA PRO A 188 -17.58 11.61 29.86
C PRO A 188 -18.87 11.50 29.05
N ALA A 189 -19.83 12.41 29.30
CA ALA A 189 -21.08 12.48 28.54
C ALA A 189 -20.81 12.88 27.07
N GLY A 190 -19.89 13.83 26.84
CA GLY A 190 -19.46 14.23 25.51
C GLY A 190 -18.79 13.08 24.76
N LEU A 191 -17.87 12.36 25.40
CA LEU A 191 -17.21 11.19 24.83
C LEU A 191 -18.22 10.09 24.48
N ALA A 192 -19.08 9.73 25.43
CA ALA A 192 -20.08 8.70 25.24
C ALA A 192 -21.03 9.05 24.08
N ALA A 193 -21.56 10.27 24.04
CA ALA A 193 -22.43 10.71 22.95
C ALA A 193 -21.72 10.64 21.58
N TYR A 194 -20.46 11.10 21.51
CA TYR A 194 -19.69 11.14 20.26
C TYR A 194 -19.34 9.75 19.72
N ILE A 195 -19.09 8.78 20.60
CA ILE A 195 -18.80 7.39 20.22
C ILE A 195 -20.09 6.62 19.93
N LEU A 196 -21.07 6.67 20.84
CA LEU A 196 -22.29 5.86 20.76
C LEU A 196 -23.19 6.25 19.59
N GLU A 197 -23.18 7.52 19.17
CA GLU A 197 -23.88 7.92 17.94
C GLU A 197 -23.41 7.10 16.73
N LYS A 198 -22.13 6.70 16.68
CA LYS A 198 -21.62 5.84 15.59
C LYS A 198 -22.14 4.40 15.71
N PHE A 199 -22.19 3.84 16.91
CA PHE A 199 -22.81 2.54 17.16
C PHE A 199 -24.31 2.51 16.80
N SER A 200 -25.00 3.64 16.88
CA SER A 200 -26.37 3.77 16.36
C SER A 200 -26.37 3.80 14.82
N ALA A 201 -25.80 4.84 14.23
CA ALA A 201 -25.96 5.16 12.81
C ALA A 201 -25.25 4.19 11.86
N TRP A 202 -24.14 3.59 12.28
CA TRP A 202 -23.34 2.69 11.43
C TRP A 202 -23.75 1.21 11.56
N THR A 203 -24.63 0.90 12.50
CA THR A 203 -25.27 -0.42 12.61
C THR A 203 -26.49 -0.50 11.69
N ASP A 204 -27.34 0.53 11.70
CA ASP A 204 -28.40 0.72 10.71
C ASP A 204 -28.67 2.21 10.55
N VAL A 205 -28.65 2.70 9.31
CA VAL A 205 -28.93 4.11 8.98
C VAL A 205 -30.33 4.53 9.46
N GLY A 206 -31.28 3.59 9.53
CA GLY A 206 -32.62 3.79 10.07
C GLY A 206 -32.66 4.13 11.56
N ASN A 207 -31.65 3.71 12.34
CA ASN A 207 -31.58 3.94 13.79
C ASN A 207 -31.59 5.44 14.16
N LYS A 208 -31.18 6.32 13.24
CA LYS A 208 -31.22 7.79 13.43
C LYS A 208 -32.62 8.35 13.65
N GLN A 209 -33.66 7.61 13.27
CA GLN A 209 -35.06 8.00 13.48
C GLN A 209 -35.60 7.55 14.85
N ALA A 210 -34.91 6.64 15.54
CA ALA A 210 -35.29 6.16 16.85
C ALA A 210 -34.92 7.18 17.93
N ILE A 211 -35.82 7.40 18.90
CA ILE A 211 -35.63 8.38 19.99
C ILE A 211 -34.41 8.02 20.86
N ASP A 212 -34.15 6.74 21.05
CA ASP A 212 -33.03 6.18 21.82
C ASP A 212 -31.84 5.79 20.93
N GLY A 213 -31.89 6.13 19.64
CA GLY A 213 -30.90 5.72 18.63
C GLY A 213 -30.83 4.21 18.41
N ALA A 214 -31.79 3.43 18.93
CA ALA A 214 -31.81 1.96 18.87
C ALA A 214 -30.49 1.29 19.32
N LEU A 215 -29.76 1.93 20.24
CA LEU A 215 -28.42 1.48 20.69
C LEU A 215 -28.41 0.06 21.25
N LEU A 216 -29.51 -0.34 21.89
CA LEU A 216 -29.64 -1.64 22.55
C LEU A 216 -30.26 -2.73 21.67
N HIS A 217 -30.50 -2.44 20.38
CA HIS A 217 -31.08 -3.41 19.46
C HIS A 217 -30.11 -4.55 19.15
N LYS A 218 -28.84 -4.21 18.89
CA LYS A 218 -27.77 -5.17 18.52
C LYS A 218 -26.68 -5.34 19.58
N PHE A 219 -26.59 -4.40 20.53
CA PHE A 219 -25.53 -4.40 21.55
C PHE A 219 -26.11 -4.35 22.96
N SER A 220 -25.40 -4.93 23.92
CA SER A 220 -25.69 -4.68 25.32
C SER A 220 -25.10 -3.33 25.74
N LEU A 221 -25.73 -2.67 26.71
CA LEU A 221 -25.20 -1.43 27.27
C LEU A 221 -23.80 -1.62 27.84
N THR A 222 -23.54 -2.77 28.48
CA THR A 222 -22.21 -3.12 29.00
C THR A 222 -21.18 -3.14 27.90
N HIS A 223 -21.46 -3.79 26.76
CA HIS A 223 -20.46 -3.89 25.68
C HIS A 223 -20.16 -2.51 25.07
N LEU A 224 -21.19 -1.67 24.91
CA LEU A 224 -21.05 -0.29 24.43
C LEU A 224 -20.19 0.54 25.41
N LEU A 225 -20.49 0.46 26.71
CA LEU A 225 -19.76 1.19 27.73
C LEU A 225 -18.35 0.65 27.93
N ASP A 226 -18.09 -0.65 27.78
CA ASP A 226 -16.74 -1.21 27.79
C ASP A 226 -15.85 -0.54 26.74
N ASN A 227 -16.38 -0.36 25.52
CA ASN A 227 -15.65 0.33 24.46
C ASN A 227 -15.42 1.81 24.80
N VAL A 228 -16.43 2.52 25.28
CA VAL A 228 -16.29 3.92 25.74
C VAL A 228 -15.27 4.04 26.87
N MET A 229 -15.27 3.10 27.82
CA MET A 229 -14.38 3.08 28.96
C MET A 229 -12.92 2.86 28.57
N ILE A 230 -12.64 2.09 27.51
CA ILE A 230 -11.27 1.99 26.97
C ILE A 230 -10.78 3.37 26.51
N TYR A 231 -11.61 4.17 25.83
CA TYR A 231 -11.22 5.53 25.44
C TYR A 231 -11.08 6.48 26.63
N TRP A 232 -12.03 6.42 27.57
CA TRP A 232 -12.09 7.30 28.73
C TRP A 232 -10.90 7.07 29.67
N THR A 233 -10.68 5.83 30.09
CA THR A 233 -9.67 5.49 31.11
C THR A 233 -8.24 5.63 30.62
N THR A 234 -8.01 5.49 29.31
CA THR A 234 -6.67 5.68 28.73
C THR A 234 -6.48 7.08 28.16
N ASN A 235 -7.52 7.92 28.17
CA ASN A 235 -7.53 9.27 27.62
C ASN A 235 -7.01 9.33 26.17
N THR A 236 -7.46 8.39 25.34
CA THR A 236 -6.93 8.20 23.97
C THR A 236 -7.82 8.75 22.86
N ILE A 237 -8.91 9.45 23.19
CA ILE A 237 -9.80 9.99 22.15
C ILE A 237 -9.04 10.95 21.23
N THR A 238 -8.25 11.88 21.77
CA THR A 238 -7.46 12.83 20.98
C THR A 238 -6.40 12.14 20.13
N SER A 239 -5.62 11.23 20.71
CA SER A 239 -4.55 10.52 19.98
C SER A 239 -5.11 9.61 18.89
N SER A 240 -6.27 8.98 19.11
CA SER A 240 -6.94 8.17 18.10
C SER A 240 -7.37 9.00 16.89
N MET A 241 -7.86 10.23 17.11
CA MET A 241 -8.31 11.14 16.06
C MET A 241 -7.17 11.69 15.22
N ARG A 242 -5.95 11.79 15.76
CA ARG A 242 -4.77 12.24 14.99
C ARG A 242 -4.47 11.32 13.79
N HIS A 243 -4.87 10.05 13.82
CA HIS A 243 -4.76 9.18 12.65
C HIS A 243 -5.49 9.71 11.41
N TYR A 244 -6.58 10.47 11.60
CA TYR A 244 -7.32 11.11 10.52
C TYR A 244 -6.54 12.23 9.85
N THR A 245 -5.71 12.98 10.60
CA THR A 245 -4.78 13.96 10.01
C THR A 245 -3.64 13.33 9.22
N GLU A 246 -3.34 12.06 9.51
CA GLU A 246 -2.22 11.32 8.91
C GLU A 246 -2.67 10.38 7.79
N TYR A 247 -3.90 10.53 7.27
CA TYR A 247 -4.41 9.92 6.04
C TYR A 247 -3.72 10.48 4.77
N LYS A 248 -2.39 10.66 4.82
CA LYS A 248 -1.57 11.12 3.71
C LYS A 248 -1.31 9.93 2.78
N GLN A 249 -1.30 10.19 1.46
CA GLN A 249 -0.84 9.23 0.44
C GLN A 249 -1.67 7.93 0.26
N LEU A 250 -2.83 7.76 0.91
CA LEU A 250 -3.67 6.57 0.67
C LEU A 250 -4.12 6.41 -0.79
N TRP A 251 -4.34 7.51 -1.51
CA TRP A 251 -4.61 7.51 -2.95
C TRP A 251 -3.47 6.88 -3.78
N VAL A 252 -2.24 6.84 -3.28
CA VAL A 252 -1.14 6.09 -3.90
C VAL A 252 -1.30 4.60 -3.62
N LEU A 253 -1.50 4.22 -2.37
CA LEU A 253 -1.58 2.82 -1.95
C LEU A 253 -2.80 2.09 -2.54
N ASP A 254 -3.94 2.77 -2.70
CA ASP A 254 -5.14 2.21 -3.34
C ASP A 254 -4.91 1.89 -4.84
N ARG A 255 -3.88 2.47 -5.47
CA ARG A 255 -3.50 2.20 -6.87
C ARG A 255 -2.45 1.11 -7.02
N ILE A 256 -1.81 0.68 -5.94
CA ILE A 256 -0.81 -0.40 -5.99
C ILE A 256 -1.55 -1.73 -5.86
N PRO A 257 -1.52 -2.59 -6.89
CA PRO A 257 -2.17 -3.88 -6.83
C PRO A 257 -1.51 -4.78 -5.77
N THR A 258 -2.29 -5.68 -5.18
CA THR A 258 -1.80 -6.75 -4.33
C THR A 258 -2.15 -8.12 -4.93
N ASP A 259 -1.17 -9.02 -4.88
CA ASP A 259 -1.30 -10.41 -5.29
C ASP A 259 -1.65 -11.33 -4.10
N VAL A 260 -1.80 -10.79 -2.88
CA VAL A 260 -2.28 -11.55 -1.71
C VAL A 260 -3.73 -11.96 -1.94
N PRO A 261 -4.11 -13.24 -1.72
CA PRO A 261 -5.49 -13.65 -1.86
C PRO A 261 -6.36 -12.90 -0.85
N THR A 262 -7.44 -12.30 -1.34
CA THR A 262 -8.29 -11.39 -0.58
C THR A 262 -9.73 -11.87 -0.58
N TRP A 263 -10.40 -11.77 0.57
CA TRP A 263 -11.80 -12.11 0.78
C TRP A 263 -12.50 -10.94 1.46
N GLY A 264 -13.69 -10.57 0.98
CA GLY A 264 -14.49 -9.52 1.59
C GLY A 264 -15.83 -10.05 2.09
N ILE A 265 -16.29 -9.55 3.23
CA ILE A 265 -17.68 -9.72 3.69
C ILE A 265 -18.38 -8.37 3.69
N LYS A 266 -19.58 -8.33 3.10
CA LYS A 266 -20.35 -7.11 2.83
C LYS A 266 -21.70 -7.16 3.53
N PHE A 267 -21.71 -6.61 4.73
CA PHE A 267 -22.92 -6.40 5.53
C PHE A 267 -23.81 -5.32 4.89
N LYS A 268 -25.13 -5.47 5.05
CA LYS A 268 -26.14 -4.67 4.36
C LYS A 268 -26.08 -3.19 4.69
N TYR A 269 -25.90 -2.88 5.97
CA TYR A 269 -25.96 -1.52 6.48
C TYR A 269 -24.59 -0.87 6.67
N ASN A 270 -23.53 -1.49 6.12
CA ASN A 270 -22.18 -0.94 6.21
C ASN A 270 -22.06 0.37 5.40
N LEU A 271 -21.13 1.24 5.81
CA LEU A 271 -20.99 2.61 5.34
C LEU A 271 -20.82 2.75 3.82
N CYS A 272 -20.13 1.78 3.21
CA CYS A 272 -19.82 1.80 1.79
C CYS A 272 -19.94 0.40 1.22
N PHE A 273 -20.62 0.29 0.08
CA PHE A 273 -20.62 -0.92 -0.73
C PHE A 273 -19.77 -0.67 -1.98
N GLN A 274 -18.89 -1.63 -2.31
CA GLN A 274 -18.22 -1.69 -3.61
C GLN A 274 -18.35 -3.09 -4.20
N PRO A 275 -18.70 -3.22 -5.50
CA PRO A 275 -18.75 -4.51 -6.18
C PRO A 275 -17.35 -5.06 -6.45
N ASP A 276 -17.27 -6.36 -6.66
CA ASP A 276 -16.01 -7.08 -6.89
C ASP A 276 -15.26 -6.58 -8.12
N SER A 277 -16.00 -6.17 -9.16
CA SER A 277 -15.46 -5.55 -10.37
C SER A 277 -14.54 -4.36 -10.06
N ILE A 278 -14.92 -3.50 -9.11
CA ILE A 278 -14.13 -2.37 -8.65
C ILE A 278 -12.99 -2.84 -7.75
N LEU A 279 -13.27 -3.73 -6.80
CA LEU A 279 -12.27 -4.22 -5.84
C LEU A 279 -11.08 -4.91 -6.54
N ARG A 280 -11.34 -5.61 -7.65
CA ARG A 280 -10.33 -6.26 -8.49
C ARG A 280 -9.32 -5.30 -9.13
N LEU A 281 -9.59 -3.98 -9.14
CA LEU A 281 -8.60 -2.99 -9.58
C LEU A 281 -7.36 -2.94 -8.67
N LYS A 282 -7.54 -3.25 -7.38
CA LYS A 282 -6.45 -3.35 -6.39
C LYS A 282 -6.12 -4.79 -6.04
N TYR A 283 -7.15 -5.59 -5.72
CA TYR A 283 -6.97 -6.95 -5.25
C TYR A 283 -7.04 -7.91 -6.43
N LYS A 284 -5.89 -8.22 -7.04
CA LYS A 284 -5.87 -9.08 -8.26
C LYS A 284 -6.43 -10.47 -7.98
N ASN A 285 -6.09 -11.02 -6.81
CA ASN A 285 -6.59 -12.28 -6.31
C ASN A 285 -7.74 -12.07 -5.32
N TYR A 286 -8.75 -11.27 -5.71
CA TYR A 286 -9.98 -11.13 -4.94
C TYR A 286 -10.84 -12.40 -5.16
N LEU A 287 -10.84 -13.31 -4.18
CA LEU A 287 -11.35 -14.66 -4.37
C LEU A 287 -12.87 -14.74 -4.21
N HIS A 288 -13.43 -14.00 -3.26
CA HIS A 288 -14.86 -14.03 -2.98
C HIS A 288 -15.36 -12.79 -2.25
N SER A 289 -16.67 -12.54 -2.37
CA SER A 289 -17.42 -11.62 -1.52
C SER A 289 -18.62 -12.31 -0.90
N SER A 290 -18.63 -12.43 0.41
CA SER A 290 -19.82 -12.86 1.15
C SER A 290 -20.78 -11.69 1.29
N ILE A 291 -22.01 -11.87 0.82
CA ILE A 291 -23.07 -10.86 0.90
C ILE A 291 -23.98 -11.22 2.06
N VAL A 292 -24.09 -10.33 3.05
CA VAL A 292 -24.97 -10.51 4.20
C VAL A 292 -26.13 -9.52 4.11
N GLU A 293 -27.35 -10.01 4.36
CA GLU A 293 -28.61 -9.25 4.28
C GLU A 293 -29.01 -8.56 5.59
N ASP A 294 -28.16 -8.66 6.60
CA ASP A 294 -28.26 -7.99 7.89
C ASP A 294 -26.86 -7.49 8.29
N GLY A 295 -26.76 -6.78 9.40
CA GLY A 295 -25.51 -6.30 9.97
C GLY A 295 -25.04 -4.97 9.40
N GLY A 296 -24.26 -4.24 10.21
CA GLY A 296 -23.63 -2.98 9.82
C GLY A 296 -22.11 -3.00 9.91
N HIS A 297 -21.56 -1.92 10.44
CA HIS A 297 -20.12 -1.65 10.41
C HIS A 297 -19.31 -2.46 11.43
N PHE A 298 -19.84 -2.67 12.64
CA PHE A 298 -19.16 -3.28 13.78
C PHE A 298 -19.29 -4.81 13.79
N ALA A 299 -18.97 -5.44 12.65
CA ALA A 299 -19.25 -6.86 12.39
C ALA A 299 -18.81 -7.82 13.50
N ALA A 300 -17.64 -7.62 14.09
CA ALA A 300 -17.10 -8.49 15.14
C ALA A 300 -17.91 -8.46 16.44
N MET A 301 -18.50 -7.30 16.75
CA MET A 301 -19.28 -7.08 17.96
C MET A 301 -20.78 -7.32 17.72
N GLU A 302 -21.24 -7.07 16.50
CA GLU A 302 -22.64 -7.17 16.10
C GLU A 302 -23.03 -8.60 15.68
N MET A 303 -22.20 -9.24 14.87
CA MET A 303 -22.48 -10.54 14.24
C MET A 303 -21.26 -11.48 14.37
N PRO A 304 -20.79 -11.77 15.60
CA PRO A 304 -19.55 -12.52 15.82
C PRO A 304 -19.57 -13.94 15.22
N ASP A 305 -20.72 -14.61 15.22
CA ASP A 305 -20.89 -15.93 14.60
C ASP A 305 -20.69 -15.88 13.09
N VAL A 306 -21.44 -14.99 12.41
CA VAL A 306 -21.37 -14.82 10.96
C VAL A 306 -19.97 -14.41 10.52
N LEU A 307 -19.33 -13.50 11.24
CA LEU A 307 -17.97 -13.08 10.91
C LEU A 307 -16.96 -14.21 11.15
N ALA A 308 -17.13 -15.01 12.22
CA ALA A 308 -16.23 -16.12 12.49
C ALA A 308 -16.33 -17.19 11.39
N ASP A 309 -17.53 -17.61 11.03
CA ASP A 309 -17.77 -18.61 9.99
C ASP A 309 -17.13 -18.17 8.67
N ASP A 310 -17.35 -16.91 8.28
CA ASP A 310 -16.78 -16.35 7.06
C ASP A 310 -15.24 -16.24 7.09
N ILE A 311 -14.64 -15.97 8.26
CA ILE A 311 -13.18 -15.99 8.41
C ILE A 311 -12.63 -17.41 8.19
N PHE A 312 -13.28 -18.45 8.70
CA PHE A 312 -12.85 -19.82 8.49
C PHE A 312 -12.95 -20.23 7.01
N ASP A 313 -14.07 -19.92 6.35
CA ASP A 313 -14.27 -20.18 4.92
C ASP A 313 -13.22 -19.46 4.04
N ALA A 314 -12.90 -18.21 4.41
CA ALA A 314 -11.87 -17.45 3.74
C ALA A 314 -10.48 -18.07 3.92
N VAL A 315 -10.13 -18.50 5.14
CA VAL A 315 -8.83 -19.13 5.41
C VAL A 315 -8.70 -20.47 4.67
N ASP A 316 -9.72 -21.32 4.66
CA ASP A 316 -9.73 -22.55 3.84
C ASP A 316 -9.50 -22.24 2.36
N THR A 317 -10.16 -21.19 1.85
CA THR A 317 -10.00 -20.78 0.46
C THR A 317 -8.59 -20.25 0.19
N PHE A 318 -8.00 -19.51 1.12
CA PHE A 318 -6.61 -19.07 1.00
C PHE A 318 -5.62 -20.24 1.04
N ILE A 319 -5.85 -21.25 1.90
CA ILE A 319 -5.02 -22.46 1.95
C ILE A 319 -5.05 -23.16 0.59
N ARG A 320 -6.25 -23.43 0.05
CA ARG A 320 -6.42 -24.04 -1.28
C ARG A 320 -5.74 -23.24 -2.39
N PHE A 321 -5.89 -21.92 -2.37
CA PHE A 321 -5.23 -21.02 -3.33
C PHE A 321 -3.70 -21.20 -3.32
N HIS A 322 -3.08 -21.27 -2.14
CA HIS A 322 -1.62 -21.47 -2.05
C HIS A 322 -1.19 -22.90 -2.43
N GLU A 323 -2.00 -23.91 -2.13
CA GLU A 323 -1.74 -25.28 -2.56
C GLU A 323 -1.77 -25.43 -4.08
N GLU A 324 -2.77 -24.83 -4.74
CA GLU A 324 -2.88 -24.81 -6.20
C GLU A 324 -1.74 -24.03 -6.84
N LYS A 325 -1.37 -22.89 -6.27
CA LYS A 325 -0.24 -22.10 -6.75
C LYS A 325 1.07 -22.89 -6.68
N LYS A 326 1.32 -23.61 -5.58
CA LYS A 326 2.50 -24.49 -5.45
C LYS A 326 2.50 -25.64 -6.45
N LYS A 327 1.34 -26.23 -6.76
CA LYS A 327 1.22 -27.31 -7.78
C LYS A 327 1.54 -26.80 -9.19
N ASN A 328 1.25 -25.54 -9.47
CA ASN A 328 1.42 -24.92 -10.78
C ASN A 328 2.78 -24.20 -10.94
N GLU A 329 3.62 -24.15 -9.90
CA GLU A 329 4.98 -23.65 -9.99
C GLU A 329 5.88 -24.69 -10.68
N PRO A 330 6.73 -24.30 -11.67
CA PRO A 330 7.69 -25.23 -12.27
C PRO A 330 8.60 -25.82 -11.20
N GLN A 331 8.69 -27.15 -11.15
CA GLN A 331 9.62 -27.84 -10.25
C GLN A 331 11.05 -27.34 -10.51
N PRO A 332 11.80 -26.96 -9.47
CA PRO A 332 13.21 -26.61 -9.66
C PRO A 332 13.97 -27.85 -10.16
N GLU A 333 14.79 -27.67 -11.20
CA GLU A 333 15.76 -28.69 -11.62
C GLU A 333 16.64 -29.12 -10.42
N PRO A 334 17.06 -30.40 -10.33
CA PRO A 334 17.88 -30.88 -9.22
C PRO A 334 19.15 -30.03 -9.10
N ALA A 335 19.30 -29.34 -7.97
CA ALA A 335 20.48 -28.54 -7.69
C ALA A 335 21.71 -29.45 -7.59
N GLU A 336 22.63 -29.34 -8.56
CA GLU A 336 23.98 -29.85 -8.42
C GLU A 336 24.64 -29.19 -7.20
N SER A 337 25.23 -30.04 -6.36
CA SER A 337 25.88 -29.66 -5.11
C SER A 337 26.98 -28.62 -5.39
N LYS A 338 26.80 -27.41 -4.88
CA LYS A 338 27.92 -26.50 -4.61
C LYS A 338 27.88 -26.14 -3.14
N THR A 339 28.87 -26.70 -2.46
CA THR A 339 29.25 -26.54 -1.07
C THR A 339 29.12 -25.10 -0.57
N ALA A 340 28.34 -24.92 0.49
CA ALA A 340 28.29 -23.69 1.26
C ALA A 340 29.53 -23.60 2.15
N GLU A 341 30.47 -22.72 1.80
CA GLU A 341 31.48 -22.27 2.76
C GLU A 341 30.86 -21.25 3.71
N THR A 342 30.95 -21.57 5.00
CA THR A 342 30.57 -20.74 6.13
C THR A 342 31.69 -19.72 6.38
N VAL A 343 31.37 -18.42 6.36
CA VAL A 343 32.27 -17.39 6.90
C VAL A 343 31.55 -16.64 8.01
N SER A 344 32.05 -16.83 9.23
CA SER A 344 31.60 -16.17 10.44
C SER A 344 31.95 -14.68 10.41
N ALA A 345 30.98 -13.81 10.65
CA ALA A 345 31.24 -12.39 10.87
C ALA A 345 31.55 -12.13 12.36
N LYS A 346 32.81 -11.80 12.66
CA LYS A 346 33.22 -11.21 13.94
C LYS A 346 32.69 -9.77 14.01
N LYS A 347 31.97 -9.45 15.09
CA LYS A 347 31.65 -8.07 15.50
C LYS A 347 32.95 -7.36 15.91
N SER A 348 33.22 -6.20 15.32
CA SER A 348 34.03 -5.16 15.94
C SER A 348 33.26 -3.84 15.86
N SER A 349 33.25 -3.13 16.97
CA SER A 349 32.51 -1.89 17.22
C SER A 349 33.53 -0.83 17.62
N GLU A 350 33.62 0.26 16.85
CA GLU A 350 34.16 1.55 17.31
C GLU A 350 33.57 2.71 16.50
N PRO A 351 33.52 3.94 17.04
CA PRO A 351 32.54 4.96 16.67
C PRO A 351 33.02 5.89 15.54
N VAL A 352 32.12 6.19 14.59
CA VAL A 352 32.40 7.20 13.55
C VAL A 352 32.14 8.60 14.09
N LYS A 353 33.21 9.41 14.15
CA LYS A 353 33.19 10.86 14.40
C LYS A 353 32.44 11.58 13.27
N LYS A 354 31.60 12.55 13.66
CA LYS A 354 31.00 13.54 12.77
C LYS A 354 32.09 14.39 12.10
N THR A 355 32.11 14.43 10.78
CA THR A 355 32.82 15.45 9.99
C THR A 355 31.81 16.38 9.33
N GLU A 356 32.06 17.68 9.45
CA GLU A 356 31.29 18.78 8.86
C GLU A 356 31.24 18.70 7.31
N PRO A 357 30.20 19.26 6.66
CA PRO A 357 30.07 19.21 5.21
C PRO A 357 31.03 20.18 4.53
N ALA A 358 31.87 19.66 3.64
CA ALA A 358 32.67 20.44 2.71
C ALA A 358 31.78 21.13 1.65
N LYS A 359 32.18 22.33 1.24
CA LYS A 359 31.49 23.22 0.28
C LYS A 359 31.11 22.51 -1.04
N LYS A 360 29.84 22.63 -1.44
CA LYS A 360 29.30 22.14 -2.73
C LYS A 360 29.99 22.83 -3.92
N PRO A 361 30.33 22.08 -4.99
CA PRO A 361 30.70 22.66 -6.29
C PRO A 361 29.51 23.42 -6.89
N THR A 362 29.81 24.44 -7.70
CA THR A 362 28.84 25.28 -8.43
C THR A 362 27.87 24.44 -9.27
N GLU A 363 26.65 24.30 -8.78
CA GLU A 363 25.55 23.55 -9.40
C GLU A 363 25.01 24.35 -10.61
N VAL A 364 24.89 23.71 -11.77
CA VAL A 364 24.36 24.34 -12.99
C VAL A 364 22.93 24.79 -12.75
N ASP A 365 22.64 26.07 -13.02
CA ASP A 365 21.28 26.62 -12.98
C ASP A 365 20.45 26.01 -14.12
N TYR A 366 19.70 24.94 -13.80
CA TYR A 366 18.87 24.22 -14.76
C TYR A 366 17.81 25.14 -15.41
N MET A 367 17.49 26.30 -14.81
CA MET A 367 16.58 27.28 -15.37
C MET A 367 17.20 28.08 -16.54
N LYS A 368 18.51 28.06 -16.70
CA LYS A 368 19.22 28.76 -17.79
C LYS A 368 19.90 27.83 -18.79
N ALA A 369 20.13 26.58 -18.40
CA ALA A 369 20.69 25.56 -19.28
C ALA A 369 19.87 25.43 -20.57
N LYS A 370 20.56 25.22 -21.69
CA LYS A 370 19.98 25.00 -23.03
C LYS A 370 20.23 23.58 -23.54
N SER A 371 21.22 22.89 -22.99
CA SER A 371 21.62 21.55 -23.42
C SER A 371 21.98 20.67 -22.23
N VAL A 372 21.75 19.35 -22.34
CA VAL A 372 22.23 18.37 -21.37
C VAL A 372 23.76 18.35 -21.26
N HIS A 373 24.47 18.82 -22.30
CA HIS A 373 25.93 18.89 -22.35
C HIS A 373 26.53 19.88 -21.32
N GLU A 374 25.72 20.75 -20.73
CA GLU A 374 26.16 21.69 -19.69
C GLU A 374 26.25 21.02 -18.31
N PHE A 375 25.65 19.84 -18.12
CA PHE A 375 25.59 19.16 -16.83
C PHE A 375 26.79 18.23 -16.60
N THR A 376 27.19 18.14 -15.34
CA THR A 376 28.10 17.10 -14.83
C THR A 376 27.29 16.21 -13.91
N VAL A 377 27.45 14.90 -14.07
CA VAL A 377 26.81 13.86 -13.26
C VAL A 377 27.88 12.95 -12.67
N LYS A 378 27.52 12.02 -11.79
CA LYS A 378 28.44 10.99 -11.32
C LYS A 378 28.11 9.63 -11.91
N ASP A 379 29.14 8.88 -12.31
CA ASP A 379 28.99 7.48 -12.67
C ASP A 379 28.62 6.63 -11.43
N ILE A 380 28.27 5.36 -11.64
CA ILE A 380 27.92 4.45 -10.54
C ILE A 380 29.06 4.22 -9.53
N ASN A 381 30.31 4.54 -9.87
CA ASN A 381 31.47 4.46 -8.97
C ASN A 381 31.76 5.81 -8.26
N GLY A 382 30.95 6.85 -8.51
CA GLY A 382 31.09 8.18 -7.93
C GLY A 382 32.02 9.13 -8.68
N ASN A 383 32.55 8.77 -9.84
CA ASN A 383 33.43 9.65 -10.63
C ASN A 383 32.60 10.69 -11.38
N GLU A 384 33.08 11.93 -11.45
CA GLU A 384 32.43 12.98 -12.25
C GLU A 384 32.53 12.70 -13.76
N VAL A 385 31.39 12.82 -14.44
CA VAL A 385 31.24 12.68 -15.88
C VAL A 385 30.55 13.92 -16.42
N LYS A 386 31.30 14.73 -17.18
CA LYS A 386 30.74 15.82 -17.95
C LYS A 386 29.95 15.26 -19.13
N LEU A 387 28.71 15.69 -19.30
CA LEU A 387 27.85 15.19 -20.37
C LEU A 387 28.20 15.78 -21.75
N ASP A 388 29.06 16.80 -21.83
CA ASP A 388 29.58 17.33 -23.10
C ASP A 388 30.34 16.29 -23.93
N ARG A 389 30.85 15.23 -23.31
CA ARG A 389 31.44 14.08 -23.99
C ARG A 389 30.50 13.37 -24.97
N TYR A 390 29.19 13.59 -24.84
CA TYR A 390 28.16 13.01 -25.70
C TYR A 390 27.74 13.94 -26.86
N LYS A 391 28.44 15.06 -27.08
CA LYS A 391 28.16 15.96 -28.22
C LYS A 391 28.18 15.21 -29.55
N GLY A 392 27.18 15.49 -30.39
CA GLY A 392 27.02 14.85 -31.69
C GLY A 392 26.36 13.47 -31.63
N GLN A 393 25.97 12.99 -30.44
CA GLN A 393 25.31 11.70 -30.24
C GLN A 393 23.84 11.88 -29.87
N VAL A 394 23.00 10.94 -30.29
CA VAL A 394 21.60 10.89 -29.84
C VAL A 394 21.58 10.16 -28.50
N LEU A 395 20.86 10.70 -27.51
CA LEU A 395 20.80 10.12 -26.17
C LEU A 395 19.42 9.57 -25.84
N ILE A 396 19.39 8.45 -25.13
CA ILE A 396 18.26 8.05 -24.29
C ILE A 396 18.68 8.24 -22.84
N ILE A 397 18.03 9.16 -22.13
CA ILE A 397 18.20 9.31 -20.68
C ILE A 397 17.01 8.64 -19.98
N VAL A 398 17.29 7.67 -19.11
CA VAL A 398 16.25 6.82 -18.50
C VAL A 398 16.50 6.60 -17.02
N ASN A 399 15.45 6.69 -16.19
CA ASN A 399 15.53 6.28 -14.79
C ASN A 399 15.24 4.77 -14.71
N VAL A 400 16.11 4.00 -14.06
CA VAL A 400 16.02 2.53 -14.02
C VAL A 400 15.82 2.01 -12.60
N ALA A 401 15.30 0.79 -12.50
CA ALA A 401 15.10 0.09 -11.24
C ALA A 401 15.36 -1.43 -11.39
N SER A 402 15.95 -2.07 -10.38
CA SER A 402 16.21 -3.51 -10.36
C SER A 402 14.98 -4.36 -10.05
N ASN A 403 14.03 -3.85 -9.26
CA ASN A 403 12.88 -4.60 -8.73
C ASN A 403 11.54 -4.09 -9.28
N CYS A 404 11.50 -3.69 -10.54
CA CYS A 404 10.30 -3.18 -11.20
C CYS A 404 9.71 -4.20 -12.18
N GLY A 405 8.38 -4.21 -12.36
CA GLY A 405 7.72 -5.12 -13.31
C GLY A 405 8.18 -4.92 -14.77
N TYR A 406 8.65 -3.72 -15.09
CA TYR A 406 9.21 -3.34 -16.39
C TYR A 406 10.68 -3.76 -16.56
N THR A 407 11.38 -4.12 -15.48
CA THR A 407 12.84 -4.33 -15.48
C THR A 407 13.30 -5.32 -16.56
N ASN A 408 12.67 -6.49 -16.65
CA ASN A 408 13.12 -7.52 -17.59
C ASN A 408 12.98 -7.08 -19.06
N VAL A 409 11.82 -6.53 -19.43
CA VAL A 409 11.54 -6.08 -20.79
C VAL A 409 12.43 -4.88 -21.14
N HIS A 410 12.52 -3.89 -20.26
CA HIS A 410 13.20 -2.65 -20.57
C HIS A 410 14.72 -2.81 -20.64
N TYR A 411 15.36 -3.53 -19.70
CA TYR A 411 16.80 -3.77 -19.80
C TYR A 411 17.16 -4.58 -21.05
N LYS A 412 16.35 -5.60 -21.39
CA LYS A 412 16.54 -6.38 -22.62
C LYS A 412 16.45 -5.49 -23.86
N GLN A 413 15.36 -4.74 -24.01
CA GLN A 413 15.13 -3.92 -25.20
C GLN A 413 16.08 -2.70 -25.28
N LEU A 414 16.52 -2.12 -24.15
CA LEU A 414 17.54 -1.07 -24.15
C LEU A 414 18.89 -1.60 -24.63
N ASN A 415 19.27 -2.83 -24.25
CA ASN A 415 20.46 -3.49 -24.79
C ASN A 415 20.34 -3.73 -26.30
N GLU A 416 19.18 -4.21 -26.76
CA GLU A 416 18.91 -4.41 -28.20
C GLU A 416 19.03 -3.10 -29.00
N LEU A 417 18.46 -2.00 -28.49
CA LEU A 417 18.62 -0.68 -29.10
C LEU A 417 20.09 -0.24 -29.14
N TYR A 418 20.81 -0.41 -28.03
CA TYR A 418 22.21 -0.01 -27.93
C TYR A 418 23.08 -0.80 -28.91
N GLU A 419 22.88 -2.12 -29.02
CA GLU A 419 23.57 -2.96 -30.00
C GLU A 419 23.30 -2.50 -31.42
N LYS A 420 22.03 -2.19 -31.74
CA LYS A 420 21.63 -1.83 -33.11
C LYS A 420 22.10 -0.44 -33.53
N TYR A 421 22.10 0.54 -32.63
CA TYR A 421 22.30 1.95 -32.99
C TYR A 421 23.54 2.61 -32.36
N SER A 422 24.30 1.94 -31.49
CA SER A 422 25.50 2.54 -30.89
C SER A 422 26.57 2.96 -31.92
N SER A 423 26.70 2.20 -33.02
CA SER A 423 27.57 2.52 -34.16
C SER A 423 27.07 3.70 -35.00
N LYS A 424 25.77 3.98 -34.95
CA LYS A 424 25.12 5.15 -35.58
C LYS A 424 25.10 6.39 -34.66
N GLY A 425 25.72 6.29 -33.47
CA GLY A 425 25.83 7.40 -32.53
C GLY A 425 24.78 7.43 -31.42
N LEU A 426 24.07 6.32 -31.14
CA LEU A 426 23.23 6.22 -29.94
C LEU A 426 24.07 6.06 -28.67
N ARG A 427 23.72 6.78 -27.60
CA ARG A 427 24.14 6.45 -26.23
C ARG A 427 22.94 6.40 -25.30
N ILE A 428 22.98 5.48 -24.34
CA ILE A 428 21.93 5.33 -23.32
C ILE A 428 22.57 5.64 -21.97
N LEU A 429 21.95 6.55 -21.23
CA LEU A 429 22.39 6.99 -19.91
C LEU A 429 21.34 6.55 -18.90
N ALA A 430 21.66 5.50 -18.13
CA ALA A 430 20.76 4.90 -17.16
C ALA A 430 21.06 5.41 -15.74
N PHE A 431 20.06 5.99 -15.11
CA PHE A 431 20.13 6.53 -13.75
C PHE A 431 19.27 5.70 -12.81
N PRO A 432 19.86 4.88 -11.92
CA PRO A 432 19.10 4.17 -10.89
C PRO A 432 18.26 5.16 -10.07
N CYS A 433 17.01 4.82 -9.76
CA CYS A 433 16.12 5.69 -9.00
C CYS A 433 15.24 4.91 -8.03
N ASN A 434 15.27 5.29 -6.75
CA ASN A 434 14.54 4.60 -5.70
C ASN A 434 13.24 5.31 -5.26
N GLN A 435 12.84 6.37 -5.97
CA GLN A 435 11.65 7.16 -5.62
C GLN A 435 10.32 6.46 -5.94
N PHE A 436 10.36 5.38 -6.71
CA PHE A 436 9.18 4.68 -7.21
C PHE A 436 9.08 3.30 -6.55
N ALA A 437 8.24 3.20 -5.52
CA ALA A 437 8.02 2.00 -4.70
C ALA A 437 9.30 1.34 -4.15
N TYR A 438 10.35 2.14 -3.90
CA TYR A 438 11.65 1.67 -3.43
C TYR A 438 12.23 0.49 -4.23
N GLN A 439 11.98 0.48 -5.55
CA GLN A 439 12.34 -0.62 -6.46
C GLN A 439 13.81 -0.63 -6.88
N GLU A 440 14.62 0.28 -6.36
CA GLU A 440 16.08 0.30 -6.55
C GLU A 440 16.77 0.47 -5.19
N PRO A 441 16.59 -0.47 -4.24
CA PRO A 441 17.06 -0.31 -2.86
C PRO A 441 18.58 -0.52 -2.73
N GLY A 442 19.20 -1.22 -3.68
CA GLY A 442 20.59 -1.66 -3.59
C GLY A 442 21.61 -0.53 -3.50
N SER A 443 22.71 -0.78 -2.82
CA SER A 443 23.95 -0.01 -2.89
C SER A 443 24.50 0.06 -4.33
N PRO A 444 25.41 1.01 -4.64
CA PRO A 444 26.05 1.07 -5.95
C PRO A 444 26.66 -0.27 -6.40
N GLU A 445 27.27 -1.01 -5.47
CA GLU A 445 27.86 -2.32 -5.73
C GLU A 445 26.82 -3.38 -6.09
N GLU A 446 25.68 -3.38 -5.40
CA GLU A 446 24.56 -4.30 -5.69
C GLU A 446 23.90 -3.99 -7.05
N ILE A 447 23.74 -2.70 -7.37
CA ILE A 447 23.22 -2.26 -8.66
C ILE A 447 24.18 -2.66 -9.79
N LEU A 448 25.49 -2.49 -9.59
CA LEU A 448 26.52 -2.97 -10.53
C LEU A 448 26.44 -4.48 -10.74
N LYS A 449 26.28 -5.26 -9.67
CA LYS A 449 26.14 -6.71 -9.76
C LYS A 449 24.87 -7.09 -10.54
N PHE A 450 23.76 -6.43 -10.26
CA PHE A 450 22.49 -6.64 -10.95
C PHE A 450 22.59 -6.33 -12.45
N THR A 451 23.12 -5.17 -12.80
CA THR A 451 23.26 -4.72 -14.19
C THR A 451 24.25 -5.57 -15.00
N LYS A 452 25.32 -6.09 -14.36
CA LYS A 452 26.18 -7.13 -14.95
C LYS A 452 25.40 -8.40 -15.30
N ALA A 453 24.53 -8.88 -14.40
CA ALA A 453 23.68 -10.04 -14.68
C ALA A 453 22.67 -9.79 -15.82
N LYS A 454 22.25 -8.54 -16.03
CA LYS A 454 21.42 -8.11 -17.17
C LYS A 454 22.23 -7.80 -18.44
N GLN A 455 23.56 -8.00 -18.41
CA GLN A 455 24.46 -7.72 -19.53
C GLN A 455 24.30 -6.29 -20.08
N VAL A 456 24.16 -5.30 -19.18
CA VAL A 456 24.02 -3.89 -19.58
C VAL A 456 25.23 -3.43 -20.37
N LYS A 457 25.01 -2.90 -21.57
CA LYS A 457 26.07 -2.45 -22.50
C LYS A 457 26.28 -0.94 -22.56
N PHE A 458 25.46 -0.19 -21.84
CA PHE A 458 25.40 1.26 -21.87
C PHE A 458 25.76 1.88 -20.52
N ASP A 459 25.86 3.21 -20.48
CA ASP A 459 26.40 3.94 -19.34
C ASP A 459 25.44 3.92 -18.14
N LEU A 460 25.97 3.59 -16.97
CA LEU A 460 25.26 3.52 -15.71
C LEU A 460 25.79 4.57 -14.73
N PHE A 461 24.88 5.38 -14.21
CA PHE A 461 25.20 6.52 -13.35
C PHE A 461 24.84 6.25 -11.89
N GLU A 462 25.18 7.18 -11.01
CA GLU A 462 24.78 7.10 -9.61
C GLU A 462 23.26 7.13 -9.46
N LYS A 463 22.79 6.62 -8.31
CA LYS A 463 21.39 6.67 -7.96
C LYS A 463 20.98 8.12 -7.67
N VAL A 464 19.93 8.60 -8.33
CA VAL A 464 19.46 9.99 -8.19
C VAL A 464 17.97 10.08 -7.89
N SER A 465 17.58 11.19 -7.28
CA SER A 465 16.19 11.65 -7.24
C SER A 465 15.87 12.38 -8.55
N VAL A 466 14.71 12.08 -9.12
CA VAL A 466 14.19 12.66 -10.37
C VAL A 466 12.98 13.59 -10.14
N ASN A 467 12.35 13.51 -8.97
CA ASN A 467 11.23 14.33 -8.51
C ASN A 467 11.50 14.98 -7.14
N GLY A 468 10.73 16.01 -6.81
CA GLY A 468 10.82 16.72 -5.52
C GLY A 468 11.93 17.76 -5.48
N GLU A 469 12.11 18.38 -4.30
CA GLU A 469 13.12 19.43 -4.06
C GLU A 469 14.55 18.89 -4.21
N ASP A 470 14.76 17.61 -3.90
CA ASP A 470 16.07 16.94 -4.04
C ASP A 470 16.31 16.37 -5.45
N ALA A 471 15.46 16.67 -6.44
CA ALA A 471 15.65 16.18 -7.81
C ALA A 471 16.95 16.73 -8.40
N HIS A 472 17.76 15.85 -9.00
CA HIS A 472 19.02 16.24 -9.62
C HIS A 472 18.78 17.29 -10.73
N PRO A 473 19.60 18.36 -10.85
CA PRO A 473 19.36 19.47 -11.79
C PRO A 473 19.12 19.06 -13.24
N LEU A 474 19.85 18.04 -13.73
CA LEU A 474 19.63 17.44 -15.05
C LEU A 474 18.17 16.97 -15.22
N TRP A 475 17.59 16.30 -14.22
CA TRP A 475 16.22 15.79 -14.29
C TRP A 475 15.20 16.93 -14.25
N ASN A 476 15.46 18.01 -13.50
CA ASN A 476 14.63 19.21 -13.56
C ASN A 476 14.68 19.88 -14.94
N PHE A 477 15.85 19.95 -15.56
CA PHE A 477 16.00 20.42 -16.94
C PHE A 477 15.22 19.55 -17.94
N LEU A 478 15.35 18.23 -17.88
CA LEU A 478 14.64 17.30 -18.77
C LEU A 478 13.12 17.46 -18.68
N LYS A 479 12.56 17.45 -17.47
CA LYS A 479 11.13 17.64 -17.22
C LYS A 479 10.62 18.99 -17.73
N ARG A 480 11.40 20.05 -17.55
CA ARG A 480 11.06 21.40 -18.02
C ARG A 480 11.04 21.50 -19.54
N MET A 481 12.06 20.95 -20.21
CA MET A 481 12.17 20.98 -21.68
C MET A 481 11.11 20.08 -22.32
N GLN A 482 10.80 18.96 -21.69
CA GLN A 482 9.81 17.98 -22.16
C GLN A 482 8.83 17.65 -21.03
N GLY A 483 7.78 18.47 -20.93
CA GLY A 483 6.70 18.29 -19.96
C GLY A 483 5.86 17.04 -20.22
N GLY A 484 4.96 16.72 -19.30
CA GLY A 484 3.94 15.69 -19.49
C GLY A 484 2.54 16.29 -19.66
N THR A 485 1.60 15.50 -20.18
CA THR A 485 0.21 15.93 -20.46
C THR A 485 -0.63 16.27 -19.21
N LEU A 486 -0.13 15.96 -18.01
CA LEU A 486 -0.78 16.16 -16.69
C LEU A 486 0.27 16.55 -15.64
N GLY A 487 1.15 17.50 -15.98
CA GLY A 487 2.31 17.91 -15.17
C GLY A 487 3.65 17.35 -15.69
N ASP A 488 4.76 17.91 -15.21
CA ASP A 488 6.10 17.61 -15.71
C ASP A 488 6.85 16.53 -14.89
N PHE A 489 6.35 16.13 -13.72
CA PHE A 489 6.99 15.12 -12.87
C PHE A 489 7.12 13.75 -13.54
N VAL A 490 8.19 13.01 -13.22
CA VAL A 490 8.42 11.65 -13.70
C VAL A 490 7.42 10.72 -13.03
N LYS A 491 6.63 9.97 -13.82
CA LYS A 491 5.49 9.20 -13.30
C LYS A 491 5.90 7.86 -12.67
N TRP A 492 6.97 7.23 -13.18
CA TRP A 492 7.44 5.91 -12.72
C TRP A 492 8.89 5.61 -13.16
N ASN A 493 9.41 4.46 -12.70
CA ASN A 493 10.61 3.82 -13.25
C ASN A 493 10.48 3.57 -14.75
N PHE A 494 11.60 3.67 -15.47
CA PHE A 494 11.67 3.58 -16.92
C PHE A 494 10.90 4.68 -17.66
N SER A 495 10.90 5.91 -17.16
CA SER A 495 10.57 7.05 -18.02
C SER A 495 11.80 7.42 -18.84
N LYS A 496 11.62 7.69 -20.13
CA LYS A 496 12.73 7.95 -21.07
C LYS A 496 12.59 9.33 -21.67
N PHE A 497 13.72 9.98 -21.88
CA PHE A 497 13.84 11.19 -22.68
C PHE A 497 14.75 10.89 -23.86
N ILE A 498 14.34 11.26 -25.07
CA ILE A 498 15.22 11.28 -26.23
C ILE A 498 15.82 12.68 -26.34
N VAL A 499 17.13 12.75 -26.53
CA VAL A 499 17.89 13.98 -26.69
C VAL A 499 18.60 13.95 -28.04
N ASP A 500 18.51 15.04 -28.79
CA ASP A 500 19.15 15.17 -30.10
C ASP A 500 20.69 15.32 -30.00
N LYS A 501 21.36 15.38 -31.16
CA LYS A 501 22.83 15.54 -31.27
C LYS A 501 23.38 16.83 -30.66
N ASN A 502 22.53 17.85 -30.47
CA ASN A 502 22.88 19.13 -29.85
C ASN A 502 22.67 19.11 -28.32
N GLY A 503 22.13 18.02 -27.78
CA GLY A 503 21.85 17.84 -26.37
C GLY A 503 20.53 18.47 -25.94
N VAL A 504 19.59 18.72 -26.87
CA VAL A 504 18.25 19.24 -26.58
C VAL A 504 17.26 18.07 -26.42
N PRO A 505 16.49 17.99 -25.31
CA PRO A 505 15.46 16.98 -25.16
C PRO A 505 14.32 17.20 -26.16
N VAL A 506 14.02 16.20 -26.99
CA VAL A 506 13.05 16.32 -28.10
C VAL A 506 11.79 15.47 -27.93
N GLU A 507 11.87 14.38 -27.16
CA GLU A 507 10.72 13.50 -26.89
C GLU A 507 10.77 12.95 -25.46
N ARG A 508 9.60 12.59 -24.93
CA ARG A 508 9.45 11.98 -23.61
C ARG A 508 8.44 10.84 -23.63
N PHE A 509 8.83 9.71 -23.04
CA PHE A 509 8.03 8.49 -22.99
C PHE A 509 7.86 7.98 -21.57
N GLY A 510 6.67 7.47 -21.29
CA GLY A 510 6.33 6.87 -20.01
C GLY A 510 6.92 5.47 -19.82
N PRO A 511 6.69 4.86 -18.64
CA PRO A 511 7.03 3.46 -18.39
C PRO A 511 6.36 2.50 -19.36
N ASN A 512 5.13 2.79 -19.78
CA ASN A 512 4.28 1.94 -20.62
C ASN A 512 4.64 1.93 -22.11
N THR A 513 5.64 2.72 -22.53
CA THR A 513 6.21 2.65 -23.88
C THR A 513 7.46 1.78 -23.82
N ASP A 514 7.42 0.64 -24.49
CA ASP A 514 8.54 -0.28 -24.58
C ASP A 514 9.72 0.38 -25.33
N PRO A 515 11.00 0.15 -24.96
CA PRO A 515 12.12 0.82 -25.61
C PRO A 515 12.17 0.62 -27.13
N LEU A 516 11.79 -0.55 -27.66
CA LEU A 516 11.78 -0.76 -29.11
C LEU A 516 10.76 0.13 -29.85
N GLU A 517 9.72 0.63 -29.17
CA GLU A 517 8.78 1.60 -29.75
C GLU A 517 9.43 2.97 -30.00
N LEU A 518 10.62 3.22 -29.45
CA LEU A 518 11.38 4.46 -29.68
C LEU A 518 12.07 4.51 -31.06
N VAL A 519 12.18 3.38 -31.76
CA VAL A 519 12.92 3.27 -33.03
C VAL A 519 12.52 4.34 -34.06
N PRO A 520 11.23 4.60 -34.36
CA PRO A 520 10.84 5.60 -35.36
C PRO A 520 11.29 7.03 -35.00
N TYR A 521 11.46 7.33 -33.70
CA TYR A 521 11.92 8.63 -33.22
C TYR A 521 13.45 8.74 -33.30
N LEU A 522 14.15 7.65 -32.97
CA LEU A 522 15.60 7.58 -33.05
C LEU A 522 16.09 7.67 -34.50
N GLU A 523 15.46 6.95 -35.43
CA GLU A 523 15.85 6.94 -36.84
C GLU A 523 15.78 8.34 -37.48
N LYS A 524 14.73 9.12 -37.16
CA LYS A 524 14.62 10.52 -37.58
C LYS A 524 15.79 11.40 -37.14
N LEU A 525 16.39 11.12 -35.98
CA LEU A 525 17.52 11.89 -35.45
C LEU A 525 18.87 11.43 -35.99
N PHE A 526 18.95 10.22 -36.55
CA PHE A 526 20.16 9.73 -37.21
C PHE A 526 20.25 10.19 -38.67
N GLU A 527 19.11 10.43 -39.32
CA GLU A 527 19.00 10.91 -40.71
C GLU A 527 19.25 12.43 -40.87
N GLN A 528 19.17 13.19 -39.77
CA GLN A 528 19.55 14.61 -39.68
C GLN A 528 21.03 14.76 -39.40
#